data_AF-A0AAN8V1J8-F1
#
_entry.id   AF-A0AAN8V1J8-F1
#
_cell.length_a   1.000
_cell.length_b   1.000
_cell.length_c   1.000
_cell.angle_alpha   90.00
_cell.angle_beta   90.00
_cell.angle_gamma   90.00
#
_symmetry.space_group_name_H-M   'P 1'
#
loop_
_entity.id
_entity.type
_entity.pdbx_description
1 polymer ?
#
loop_
_entity_poly.entity_id
_entity_poly.type
_entity_poly.pdbx_seq_one_letter_code
_entity_poly.pdbx_strand_id
1 'polypeptide(L)'
;MPIPKPKPTSRPRQMMVIANEGPEINIKPWESLSEDLKEGNKRINWMDREPHAYWKGNPAVAATRQDLLKCNVSDKKDWNARVYAQDWIRESQEGYKQSDLANQCDHRYKIYIEGSAWSVSEKYILACDSVTLLVKPHYYDFFTRSLTPVHHYWPIRDDDKCRSLKFAVDWGNSHKKKAQEIGKAASHFILDDLKMDNVYDYMFHLLNEYAKLLKFEPSIPRRAIEICSETMACPVEGLEKKFMLESLVKSPAEYGPCALPPPFDPPALHAFLRRKANSIKQVEIWEDKYWSTQN
;
A
#
# COMPACT_ATOMS: atom_id res chain seq x y z
N MET A 1 -27.66 44.11 21.70
CA MET A 1 -28.36 43.39 20.61
C MET A 1 -27.69 42.04 20.44
N PRO A 2 -28.40 40.92 20.58
CA PRO A 2 -27.83 39.59 20.40
C PRO A 2 -27.54 39.35 18.91
N ILE A 3 -26.31 38.94 18.60
CA ILE A 3 -25.87 38.58 17.26
C ILE A 3 -26.62 37.30 16.83
N PRO A 4 -27.29 37.27 15.66
CA PRO A 4 -28.00 36.08 15.21
C PRO A 4 -27.01 34.93 15.03
N LYS A 5 -27.27 33.77 15.66
CA LYS A 5 -26.55 32.53 15.32
C LYS A 5 -26.82 32.21 13.84
N PRO A 6 -25.79 31.80 13.06
CA PRO A 6 -26.00 31.38 11.69
C PRO A 6 -27.01 30.22 11.66
N LYS A 7 -28.04 30.34 10.80
CA LYS A 7 -29.00 29.26 10.57
C LYS A 7 -28.24 28.01 10.09
N PRO A 8 -28.54 26.82 10.63
CA PRO A 8 -27.97 25.60 10.08
C PRO A 8 -28.43 25.47 8.62
N THR A 9 -27.48 25.48 7.69
CA THR A 9 -27.76 25.16 6.29
C THR A 9 -28.33 23.74 6.26
N SER A 10 -29.56 23.59 5.77
CA SER A 10 -30.38 22.37 5.82
C SER A 10 -29.93 21.27 4.85
N ARG A 11 -28.70 21.33 4.33
CA ARG A 11 -28.08 20.22 3.63
C ARG A 11 -26.81 19.86 4.40
N PRO A 12 -26.65 18.60 4.86
CA PRO A 12 -25.34 18.16 5.32
C PRO A 12 -24.37 18.42 4.16
N ARG A 13 -23.39 19.30 4.37
CA ARG A 13 -22.31 19.48 3.40
C ARG A 13 -21.53 18.19 3.43
N GLN A 14 -21.75 17.35 2.42
CA GLN A 14 -21.08 16.07 2.28
C GLN A 14 -19.60 16.36 2.00
N MET A 15 -18.72 15.88 2.87
CA MET A 15 -17.31 15.79 2.55
C MET A 15 -17.16 14.56 1.65
N MET A 16 -17.16 14.81 0.35
CA MET A 16 -17.04 13.76 -0.65
C MET A 16 -15.60 13.77 -1.16
N VAL A 17 -14.90 12.68 -0.90
CA VAL A 17 -13.54 12.48 -1.40
C VAL A 17 -13.66 11.72 -2.70
N ILE A 18 -13.18 12.31 -3.80
CA ILE A 18 -12.98 11.59 -5.04
C ILE A 18 -11.52 11.18 -5.08
N ALA A 19 -11.26 9.88 -5.00
CA ALA A 19 -9.91 9.34 -5.07
C ALA A 19 -9.55 9.09 -6.53
N ASN A 20 -8.61 9.86 -7.06
CA ASN A 20 -8.01 9.61 -8.37
C ASN A 20 -6.81 8.67 -8.17
N GLU A 21 -7.00 7.35 -8.29
CA GLU A 21 -5.99 6.33 -7.91
C GLU A 21 -5.02 5.92 -9.04
N GLY A 22 -5.14 6.53 -10.22
CA GLY A 22 -4.27 6.29 -11.38
C GLY A 22 -5.01 5.85 -12.65
N PRO A 23 -6.06 6.56 -13.10
CA PRO A 23 -6.81 6.23 -14.32
C PRO A 23 -5.93 6.24 -15.56
N GLU A 24 -4.85 7.02 -15.57
CA GLU A 24 -3.89 7.12 -16.68
C GLU A 24 -3.20 5.77 -16.98
N ILE A 25 -3.11 4.89 -15.99
CA ILE A 25 -2.58 3.53 -16.08
C ILE A 25 -3.64 2.46 -15.75
N ASN A 26 -4.92 2.82 -15.89
CA ASN A 26 -6.07 1.91 -15.71
C ASN A 26 -6.17 1.27 -14.31
N ILE A 27 -5.74 1.97 -13.27
CA ILE A 27 -5.97 1.56 -11.87
C ILE A 27 -7.37 2.00 -11.45
N LYS A 28 -8.22 1.03 -11.14
CA LYS A 28 -9.58 1.25 -10.64
C LYS A 28 -9.57 1.87 -9.23
N PRO A 29 -10.67 2.54 -8.81
CA PRO A 29 -10.85 2.95 -7.43
C PRO A 29 -10.71 1.77 -6.45
N TRP A 30 -10.28 2.07 -5.23
CA TRP A 30 -9.90 1.05 -4.25
C TRP A 30 -11.00 0.02 -3.96
N GLU A 31 -12.26 0.42 -3.84
CA GLU A 31 -13.36 -0.53 -3.57
C GLU A 31 -13.43 -1.61 -4.64
N SER A 32 -13.51 -1.21 -5.91
CA SER A 32 -13.58 -2.13 -7.04
C SER A 32 -12.30 -2.94 -7.22
N LEU A 33 -11.14 -2.31 -7.05
CA LEU A 33 -9.86 -2.99 -7.16
C LEU A 33 -9.66 -4.01 -6.03
N SER A 34 -10.12 -3.72 -4.82
CA SER A 34 -10.01 -4.63 -3.68
C SER A 34 -10.79 -5.93 -3.92
N GLU A 35 -11.96 -5.84 -4.57
CA GLU A 35 -12.72 -7.03 -4.98
C GLU A 35 -12.03 -7.80 -6.10
N ASP A 36 -11.44 -7.11 -7.09
CA ASP A 36 -10.62 -7.76 -8.12
C ASP A 36 -9.41 -8.49 -7.51
N LEU A 37 -8.74 -7.89 -6.52
CA LEU A 37 -7.60 -8.48 -5.81
C LEU A 37 -8.03 -9.69 -4.96
N LYS A 38 -9.17 -9.60 -4.26
CA LYS A 38 -9.77 -10.74 -3.54
C LYS A 38 -10.03 -11.91 -4.48
N GLU A 39 -10.54 -11.63 -5.68
CA GLU A 39 -10.77 -12.67 -6.68
C GLU A 39 -9.47 -13.18 -7.31
N GLY A 40 -8.51 -12.28 -7.59
CA GLY A 40 -7.17 -12.61 -8.04
C GLY A 40 -6.47 -13.62 -7.13
N ASN A 41 -6.61 -13.44 -5.81
CA ASN A 41 -6.04 -14.34 -4.81
C ASN A 41 -6.56 -15.78 -4.90
N LYS A 42 -7.80 -15.98 -5.35
CA LYS A 42 -8.44 -17.30 -5.45
C LYS A 42 -8.08 -18.06 -6.72
N ARG A 43 -7.55 -17.37 -7.75
CA ARG A 43 -7.28 -17.98 -9.07
C ARG A 43 -6.23 -19.08 -9.02
N ILE A 44 -5.22 -18.91 -8.17
CA ILE A 44 -4.14 -19.88 -7.98
C ILE A 44 -3.99 -20.13 -6.48
N ASN A 45 -4.13 -21.39 -6.07
CA ASN A 45 -3.86 -21.79 -4.70
C ASN A 45 -2.42 -21.40 -4.35
N TRP A 46 -2.21 -20.78 -3.19
CA TRP A 46 -0.89 -20.30 -2.76
C TRP A 46 0.22 -21.36 -2.86
N MET A 47 -0.11 -22.64 -2.64
CA MET A 47 0.86 -23.73 -2.75
C MET A 47 1.34 -23.97 -4.19
N ASP A 48 0.54 -23.61 -5.18
CA ASP A 48 0.83 -23.80 -6.61
C ASP A 48 1.41 -22.54 -7.27
N ARG A 49 1.50 -21.42 -6.51
CA ARG A 49 2.13 -20.18 -6.97
C ARG A 49 3.63 -20.35 -7.20
N GLU A 50 4.16 -19.54 -8.11
CA GLU A 50 5.58 -19.53 -8.46
C GLU A 50 6.46 -19.29 -7.22
N PRO A 51 7.46 -20.14 -6.95
CA PRO A 51 8.21 -20.16 -5.69
C PRO A 51 9.34 -19.13 -5.65
N HIS A 52 9.27 -18.06 -6.44
CA HIS A 52 10.31 -17.05 -6.61
C HIS A 52 9.84 -15.68 -6.12
N ALA A 53 10.79 -14.83 -5.72
CA ALA A 53 10.54 -13.42 -5.50
C ALA A 53 10.30 -12.70 -6.83
N TYR A 54 9.26 -11.88 -6.90
CA TYR A 54 8.88 -11.20 -8.12
C TYR A 54 8.79 -9.69 -7.95
N TRP A 55 9.29 -8.98 -8.95
CA TRP A 55 9.09 -7.54 -9.12
C TRP A 55 8.97 -7.18 -10.60
N LYS A 56 8.03 -6.31 -10.94
CA LYS A 56 7.93 -5.68 -12.25
C LYS A 56 7.61 -4.19 -12.05
N GLY A 57 8.43 -3.30 -12.60
CA GLY A 57 8.25 -1.87 -12.39
C GLY A 57 9.27 -1.02 -13.15
N ASN A 58 9.17 0.31 -13.01
CA ASN A 58 10.11 1.23 -13.67
C ASN A 58 11.39 1.37 -12.84
N PRO A 59 12.56 0.93 -13.34
CA PRO A 59 13.83 1.09 -12.63
C PRO A 59 14.42 2.50 -12.78
N ALA A 60 14.03 3.28 -13.79
CA ALA A 60 14.65 4.57 -14.09
C ALA A 60 14.35 5.67 -13.03
N VAL A 61 13.32 5.47 -12.20
CA VAL A 61 12.87 6.46 -11.22
C VAL A 61 13.70 6.48 -9.93
N ALA A 62 14.52 5.46 -9.66
CA ALA A 62 15.29 5.37 -8.42
C ALA A 62 16.53 4.48 -8.53
N ALA A 63 17.64 4.92 -7.94
CA ALA A 63 18.88 4.15 -7.91
C ALA A 63 18.72 2.79 -7.21
N THR A 64 17.92 2.70 -6.14
CA THR A 64 17.67 1.43 -5.44
C THR A 64 16.94 0.40 -6.33
N ARG A 65 16.08 0.84 -7.26
CA ARG A 65 15.43 -0.03 -8.24
C ARG A 65 16.39 -0.49 -9.34
N GLN A 66 17.29 0.39 -9.79
CA GLN A 66 18.37 -0.02 -10.69
C GLN A 66 19.27 -1.06 -10.05
N ASP A 67 19.58 -0.90 -8.76
CA ASP A 67 20.35 -1.88 -8.01
C ASP A 67 19.62 -3.22 -7.86
N LEU A 68 18.31 -3.21 -7.62
CA LEU A 68 17.48 -4.43 -7.56
C LEU A 68 17.54 -5.27 -8.85
N LEU A 69 17.72 -4.65 -10.03
CA LEU A 69 17.86 -5.39 -11.28
C LEU A 69 19.05 -6.36 -11.27
N LYS A 70 20.11 -6.07 -10.49
CA LYS A 70 21.27 -6.96 -10.33
C LYS A 70 20.94 -8.25 -9.59
N CYS A 71 19.80 -8.31 -8.91
CA CYS A 71 19.32 -9.51 -8.24
C CYS A 71 18.60 -10.47 -9.19
N ASN A 72 18.35 -10.09 -10.45
CA ASN A 72 17.70 -10.98 -11.40
C ASN A 72 18.59 -12.21 -11.71
N VAL A 73 17.96 -13.29 -12.16
CA VAL A 73 18.67 -14.52 -12.54
C VAL A 73 19.67 -14.27 -13.67
N SER A 74 20.83 -14.91 -13.59
CA SER A 74 21.90 -14.93 -14.59
C SER A 74 22.51 -16.32 -14.70
N ASP A 75 23.27 -16.59 -15.76
CA ASP A 75 23.98 -17.87 -15.96
C ASP A 75 24.91 -18.26 -14.79
N LYS A 76 25.39 -17.26 -14.04
CA LYS A 76 26.34 -17.45 -12.94
C LYS A 76 25.67 -17.51 -11.57
N LYS A 77 24.45 -17.00 -11.45
CA LYS A 77 23.82 -16.79 -10.13
C LYS A 77 22.31 -16.66 -10.24
N ASP A 78 21.60 -17.47 -9.45
CA ASP A 78 20.17 -17.31 -9.18
C ASP A 78 19.96 -16.90 -7.71
N TRP A 79 19.37 -15.73 -7.52
CA TRP A 79 18.97 -15.21 -6.21
C TRP A 79 17.54 -15.62 -5.82
N ASN A 80 16.92 -16.50 -6.59
CA ASN A 80 15.49 -16.81 -6.54
C ASN A 80 14.59 -15.58 -6.79
N ALA A 81 15.09 -14.59 -7.52
CA ALA A 81 14.36 -13.38 -7.86
C ALA A 81 14.12 -13.29 -9.38
N ARG A 82 12.95 -12.79 -9.75
CA ARG A 82 12.47 -12.56 -11.11
C ARG A 82 12.09 -11.08 -11.19
N VAL A 83 13.03 -10.27 -11.67
CA VAL A 83 12.96 -8.81 -11.62
C VAL A 83 12.91 -8.27 -13.04
N TYR A 84 11.84 -7.57 -13.41
CA TYR A 84 11.58 -7.13 -14.77
C TYR A 84 11.36 -5.61 -14.85
N ALA A 85 11.97 -4.98 -15.85
CA ALA A 85 11.67 -3.59 -16.16
C ALA A 85 10.30 -3.49 -16.86
N GLN A 86 9.45 -2.60 -16.37
CA GLN A 86 8.15 -2.30 -16.97
C GLN A 86 8.33 -1.30 -18.11
N ASP A 87 7.94 -1.69 -19.32
CA ASP A 87 7.88 -0.81 -20.48
C ASP A 87 6.51 -0.13 -20.55
N TRP A 88 6.43 1.10 -20.01
CA TRP A 88 5.18 1.87 -19.98
C TRP A 88 4.69 2.31 -21.36
N ILE A 89 5.59 2.46 -22.33
CA ILE A 89 5.21 2.85 -23.70
C ILE A 89 4.43 1.69 -24.32
N ARG A 90 4.96 0.47 -24.19
CA ARG A 90 4.31 -0.73 -24.69
C ARG A 90 2.99 -1.03 -23.97
N GLU A 91 2.97 -0.93 -22.64
CA GLU A 91 1.73 -1.16 -21.87
C GLU A 91 0.62 -0.17 -22.26
N SER A 92 0.96 1.09 -22.46
CA SER A 92 -0.01 2.10 -22.91
C SER A 92 -0.63 1.72 -24.27
N GLN A 93 0.17 1.18 -25.20
CA GLN A 93 -0.31 0.70 -26.51
C GLN A 93 -1.17 -0.57 -26.40
N GLU A 94 -0.88 -1.45 -25.44
CA GLU A 94 -1.62 -2.71 -25.23
C GLU A 94 -2.81 -2.56 -24.26
N GLY A 95 -3.04 -1.36 -23.72
CA GLY A 95 -4.13 -1.07 -22.79
C GLY A 95 -3.90 -1.62 -21.37
N TYR A 96 -2.64 -1.70 -20.94
CA TYR A 96 -2.21 -2.12 -19.60
C TYR A 96 -2.62 -3.54 -19.18
N LYS A 97 -2.98 -4.41 -20.15
CA LYS A 97 -3.45 -5.78 -19.89
C LYS A 97 -2.44 -6.64 -19.14
N GLN A 98 -1.15 -6.37 -19.36
CA GLN A 98 -0.03 -7.08 -18.74
C GLN A 98 0.43 -6.43 -17.41
N SER A 99 -0.25 -5.36 -17.00
CA SER A 99 -0.02 -4.62 -15.74
C SER A 99 -1.23 -4.64 -14.82
N ASP A 100 -2.28 -5.40 -15.15
CA ASP A 100 -3.41 -5.63 -14.27
C ASP A 100 -2.93 -6.18 -12.92
N LEU A 101 -3.32 -5.51 -11.83
CA LEU A 101 -2.79 -5.80 -10.50
C LEU A 101 -3.31 -7.14 -9.95
N ALA A 102 -4.57 -7.49 -10.23
CA ALA A 102 -5.18 -8.74 -9.79
C ALA A 102 -4.60 -9.97 -10.50
N ASN A 103 -4.11 -9.79 -11.74
CA ASN A 103 -3.39 -10.83 -12.48
C ASN A 103 -1.98 -11.12 -11.93
N GLN A 104 -1.44 -10.27 -11.05
CA GLN A 104 -0.06 -10.36 -10.57
C GLN A 104 0.09 -11.08 -9.22
N CYS A 105 -0.97 -11.71 -8.70
CA CYS A 105 -0.98 -12.47 -7.45
C CYS A 105 -0.65 -13.97 -7.68
N ASP A 106 0.27 -14.27 -8.59
CA ASP A 106 0.66 -15.62 -9.05
C ASP A 106 2.00 -16.11 -8.47
N HIS A 107 2.75 -15.24 -7.79
CA HIS A 107 4.01 -15.58 -7.11
C HIS A 107 3.82 -15.67 -5.59
N ARG A 108 4.57 -16.57 -4.93
CA ARG A 108 4.55 -16.69 -3.47
C ARG A 108 5.13 -15.47 -2.77
N TYR A 109 6.07 -14.77 -3.41
CA TYR A 109 6.79 -13.64 -2.82
C TYR A 109 6.79 -12.44 -3.77
N LYS A 110 6.44 -11.26 -3.25
CA LYS A 110 6.38 -10.02 -4.01
C LYS A 110 7.32 -9.00 -3.36
N ILE A 111 8.19 -8.40 -4.16
CA ILE A 111 9.18 -7.44 -3.64
C ILE A 111 8.54 -6.06 -3.62
N TYR A 112 8.56 -5.40 -2.46
CA TYR A 112 8.30 -3.98 -2.36
C TYR A 112 9.62 -3.21 -2.28
N ILE A 113 9.75 -2.20 -3.15
CA ILE A 113 10.90 -1.31 -3.19
C ILE A 113 10.46 0.10 -3.60
N GLU A 114 11.03 1.10 -2.93
CA GLU A 114 10.71 2.51 -3.11
C GLU A 114 11.09 3.01 -4.51
N GLY A 115 10.41 4.08 -4.94
CA GLY A 115 10.71 4.81 -6.17
C GLY A 115 11.40 6.11 -5.82
N SER A 116 10.95 7.22 -6.41
CA SER A 116 11.40 8.56 -5.99
C SER A 116 11.04 8.87 -4.53
N ALA A 117 9.97 8.25 -4.01
CA ALA A 117 9.52 8.28 -2.63
C ALA A 117 8.91 6.90 -2.27
N TRP A 118 7.90 6.86 -1.37
CA TRP A 118 7.09 5.66 -1.21
C TRP A 118 6.43 5.27 -2.53
N SER A 119 6.17 3.98 -2.73
CA SER A 119 5.54 3.48 -3.95
C SER A 119 4.10 3.08 -3.65
N VAL A 120 3.15 3.60 -4.43
CA VAL A 120 1.73 3.25 -4.33
C VAL A 120 1.47 1.74 -4.48
N SER A 121 2.43 1.00 -5.07
CA SER A 121 2.38 -0.45 -5.17
C SER A 121 2.38 -1.19 -3.84
N GLU A 122 2.75 -0.55 -2.71
CA GLU A 122 2.78 -1.19 -1.39
C GLU A 122 1.44 -1.87 -1.05
N LYS A 123 0.35 -1.10 -1.13
CA LYS A 123 -1.00 -1.60 -0.80
C LYS A 123 -1.42 -2.76 -1.71
N TYR A 124 -1.14 -2.66 -3.01
CA TYR A 124 -1.50 -3.70 -3.98
C TYR A 124 -0.71 -4.99 -3.77
N ILE A 125 0.58 -4.88 -3.45
CA ILE A 125 1.44 -6.04 -3.19
C ILE A 125 1.00 -6.78 -1.92
N LEU A 126 0.73 -6.03 -0.85
CA LEU A 126 0.28 -6.59 0.42
C LEU A 126 -1.10 -7.27 0.30
N ALA A 127 -1.95 -6.82 -0.62
CA ALA A 127 -3.27 -7.41 -0.86
C ALA A 127 -3.24 -8.80 -1.54
N CYS A 128 -2.11 -9.24 -2.10
CA CYS A 128 -2.06 -10.41 -2.98
C CYS A 128 -1.97 -11.79 -2.28
N ASP A 129 -2.15 -11.94 -0.96
CA ASP A 129 -1.85 -13.19 -0.19
C ASP A 129 -0.38 -13.68 -0.32
N SER A 130 0.44 -12.98 -1.09
CA SER A 130 1.87 -13.26 -1.26
C SER A 130 2.64 -12.69 -0.08
N VAL A 131 3.76 -13.31 0.27
CA VAL A 131 4.68 -12.72 1.24
C VAL A 131 5.27 -11.47 0.62
N THR A 132 5.00 -10.33 1.24
CA THR A 132 5.63 -9.07 0.86
C THR A 132 7.06 -9.04 1.40
N LEU A 133 8.04 -9.05 0.49
CA LEU A 133 9.45 -8.87 0.79
C LEU A 133 9.73 -7.37 0.76
N LEU A 134 9.70 -6.75 1.93
CA LEU A 134 9.73 -5.30 2.08
C LEU A 134 11.18 -4.83 2.26
N VAL A 135 11.77 -4.27 1.19
CA VAL A 135 13.07 -3.60 1.27
C VAL A 135 12.96 -2.45 2.26
N LYS A 136 13.91 -2.38 3.20
CA LYS A 136 13.93 -1.43 4.32
C LYS A 136 13.52 -0.03 3.84
N PRO A 137 12.35 0.49 4.27
CA PRO A 137 11.78 1.70 3.70
C PRO A 137 12.39 2.94 4.37
N HIS A 138 12.49 4.02 3.60
CA HIS A 138 12.81 5.36 4.10
C HIS A 138 11.57 6.25 4.20
N TYR A 139 10.56 5.96 3.38
CA TYR A 139 9.29 6.66 3.31
C TYR A 139 8.19 5.79 3.91
N TYR A 140 7.15 6.43 4.42
CA TYR A 140 6.00 5.75 5.04
C TYR A 140 4.72 6.37 4.53
N ASP A 141 3.81 5.52 4.07
CA ASP A 141 2.42 5.89 3.89
C ASP A 141 1.70 5.90 5.26
N PHE A 142 0.46 6.39 5.30
CA PHE A 142 -0.28 6.56 6.56
C PHE A 142 -0.51 5.22 7.30
N PHE A 143 -0.62 4.11 6.55
CA PHE A 143 -0.82 2.77 7.12
C PHE A 143 0.50 2.00 7.35
N THR A 144 1.59 2.35 6.67
CA THR A 144 2.84 1.57 6.69
C THR A 144 3.40 1.38 8.10
N ARG A 145 3.21 2.36 8.99
CA ARG A 145 3.67 2.29 10.39
C ARG A 145 2.97 1.21 11.21
N SER A 146 1.76 0.82 10.84
CA SER A 146 0.99 -0.25 11.49
C SER A 146 1.49 -1.65 11.10
N LEU A 147 2.22 -1.78 9.99
CA LEU A 147 2.73 -3.07 9.51
C LEU A 147 3.78 -3.65 10.46
N THR A 148 3.66 -4.93 10.83
CA THR A 148 4.58 -5.61 11.77
C THR A 148 5.48 -6.60 11.02
N PRO A 149 6.82 -6.51 11.15
CA PRO A 149 7.75 -7.44 10.51
C PRO A 149 7.51 -8.88 10.99
N VAL A 150 7.65 -9.84 10.09
CA VAL A 150 7.41 -11.28 10.28
C VAL A 150 5.95 -11.61 10.65
N HIS A 151 5.04 -10.63 10.55
CA HIS A 151 3.60 -10.84 10.65
C HIS A 151 2.88 -10.39 9.38
N HIS A 152 3.09 -9.14 8.94
CA HIS A 152 2.50 -8.61 7.70
C HIS A 152 3.48 -8.61 6.52
N TYR A 153 4.79 -8.73 6.77
CA TYR A 153 5.80 -8.72 5.71
C TYR A 153 7.10 -9.38 6.19
N TRP A 154 7.98 -9.71 5.25
CA TRP A 154 9.35 -10.14 5.54
C TRP A 154 10.33 -8.98 5.30
N PRO A 155 11.14 -8.56 6.29
CA PRO A 155 12.08 -7.46 6.13
C PRO A 155 13.26 -7.86 5.24
N ILE A 156 13.65 -6.97 4.32
CA ILE A 156 14.80 -7.14 3.42
C ILE A 156 15.79 -6.01 3.66
N ARG A 157 17.08 -6.35 3.77
CA ARG A 157 18.19 -5.41 3.94
C ARG A 157 18.35 -4.57 2.66
N ASP A 158 18.42 -3.25 2.79
CA ASP A 158 18.65 -2.38 1.63
C ASP A 158 20.12 -2.45 1.15
N ASP A 159 21.08 -2.55 2.08
CA ASP A 159 22.51 -2.62 1.79
C ASP A 159 22.96 -3.96 1.16
N ASP A 160 22.16 -5.01 1.30
CA ASP A 160 22.48 -6.37 0.83
C ASP A 160 21.28 -7.14 0.27
N LYS A 161 20.43 -6.42 -0.47
CA LYS A 161 19.11 -6.87 -0.90
C LYS A 161 19.10 -8.21 -1.64
N CYS A 162 20.06 -8.51 -2.52
CA CYS A 162 20.01 -9.78 -3.27
C CYS A 162 20.24 -11.02 -2.38
N ARG A 163 21.17 -10.94 -1.42
CA ARG A 163 21.40 -12.02 -0.45
C ARG A 163 20.22 -12.17 0.50
N SER A 164 19.68 -11.06 0.96
CA SER A 164 18.52 -11.02 1.85
C SER A 164 17.26 -11.59 1.17
N LEU A 165 17.02 -11.24 -0.10
CA LEU A 165 15.94 -11.82 -0.92
C LEU A 165 16.11 -13.33 -1.07
N LYS A 166 17.31 -13.81 -1.42
CA LYS A 166 17.55 -15.24 -1.58
C LYS A 166 17.27 -16.01 -0.29
N PHE A 167 17.78 -15.51 0.84
CA PHE A 167 17.53 -16.11 2.15
C PHE A 167 16.03 -16.14 2.47
N ALA A 168 15.31 -15.04 2.27
CA ALA A 168 13.87 -14.95 2.51
C ALA A 168 13.08 -16.00 1.70
N VAL A 169 13.40 -16.15 0.41
CA VAL A 169 12.74 -17.11 -0.48
C VAL A 169 13.07 -18.56 -0.10
N ASP A 170 14.33 -18.87 0.21
CA ASP A 170 14.74 -20.22 0.65
C ASP A 170 14.07 -20.58 2.00
N TRP A 171 14.01 -19.64 2.94
CA TRP A 171 13.31 -19.82 4.21
C TRP A 171 11.82 -20.02 3.99
N GLY A 172 11.18 -19.19 3.16
CA GLY A 172 9.75 -19.28 2.90
C GLY A 172 9.36 -20.59 2.23
N ASN A 173 10.18 -21.07 1.28
CA ASN A 173 9.91 -22.30 0.55
C ASN A 173 10.12 -23.56 1.41
N SER A 174 10.97 -23.48 2.44
CA SER A 174 11.10 -24.51 3.47
C SER A 174 10.04 -24.40 4.59
N HIS A 175 9.44 -23.22 4.77
CA HIS A 175 8.43 -22.93 5.81
C HIS A 175 7.08 -22.48 5.22
N LYS A 176 6.62 -23.19 4.18
CA LYS A 176 5.46 -22.82 3.36
C LYS A 176 4.23 -22.35 4.15
N LYS A 177 3.84 -23.08 5.20
CA LYS A 177 2.67 -22.72 6.02
C LYS A 177 2.85 -21.34 6.70
N LYS A 178 4.01 -21.11 7.33
CA LYS A 178 4.34 -19.83 7.98
C LYS A 178 4.44 -18.69 6.97
N ALA A 179 5.04 -18.95 5.82
CA ALA A 179 5.11 -17.98 4.73
C ALA A 179 3.68 -17.60 4.26
N GLN A 180 2.81 -18.57 4.03
CA GLN A 180 1.41 -18.30 3.67
C GLN A 180 0.68 -17.50 4.74
N GLU A 181 0.89 -17.79 6.02
CA GLU A 181 0.29 -17.03 7.14
C GLU A 181 0.71 -15.56 7.11
N ILE A 182 1.97 -15.25 6.82
CA ILE A 182 2.45 -13.86 6.69
C ILE A 182 1.73 -13.14 5.54
N GLY A 183 1.63 -13.77 4.36
CA GLY A 183 0.96 -13.20 3.20
C GLY A 183 -0.53 -12.95 3.45
N LYS A 184 -1.22 -13.89 4.11
CA LYS A 184 -2.64 -13.75 4.49
C LYS A 184 -2.88 -12.69 5.56
N ALA A 185 -1.99 -12.55 6.53
CA ALA A 185 -2.11 -11.51 7.53
C ALA A 185 -1.95 -10.11 6.90
N ALA A 186 -1.05 -9.99 5.90
CA ALA A 186 -0.88 -8.77 5.13
C ALA A 186 -2.14 -8.40 4.34
N SER A 187 -2.70 -9.35 3.60
CA SER A 187 -3.88 -9.11 2.76
C SER A 187 -5.12 -8.86 3.59
N HIS A 188 -5.30 -9.55 4.72
CA HIS A 188 -6.38 -9.27 5.67
C HIS A 188 -6.31 -7.82 6.18
N PHE A 189 -5.13 -7.37 6.63
CA PHE A 189 -4.95 -5.98 7.07
C PHE A 189 -5.30 -4.99 5.94
N ILE A 190 -4.85 -5.23 4.72
CA ILE A 190 -5.13 -4.28 3.61
C ILE A 190 -6.58 -4.33 3.14
N LEU A 191 -7.17 -5.51 3.00
CA LEU A 191 -8.50 -5.66 2.40
C LEU A 191 -9.62 -5.37 3.40
N ASP A 192 -9.38 -5.60 4.70
CA ASP A 192 -10.40 -5.47 5.74
C ASP A 192 -10.16 -4.22 6.61
N ASP A 193 -8.91 -3.95 7.04
CA ASP A 193 -8.61 -2.80 7.89
C ASP A 193 -8.32 -1.51 7.10
N LEU A 194 -7.87 -1.61 5.84
CA LEU A 194 -7.64 -0.46 4.95
C LEU A 194 -8.80 -0.25 3.95
N LYS A 195 -10.03 -0.58 4.34
CA LYS A 195 -11.24 -0.27 3.57
C LYS A 195 -11.56 1.23 3.55
N MET A 196 -12.34 1.69 2.57
CA MET A 196 -12.63 3.12 2.39
C MET A 196 -13.25 3.79 3.61
N ASP A 197 -14.12 3.10 4.35
CA ASP A 197 -14.67 3.62 5.62
C ASP A 197 -13.57 4.07 6.59
N ASN A 198 -12.54 3.22 6.77
CA ASN A 198 -11.45 3.48 7.68
C ASN A 198 -10.48 4.55 7.14
N VAL A 199 -10.34 4.65 5.81
CA VAL A 199 -9.59 5.74 5.16
C VAL A 199 -10.29 7.07 5.41
N TYR A 200 -11.61 7.14 5.27
CA TYR A 200 -12.37 8.35 5.54
C TYR A 200 -12.37 8.72 7.02
N ASP A 201 -12.48 7.75 7.92
CA ASP A 201 -12.32 7.99 9.37
C ASP A 201 -10.93 8.54 9.69
N TYR A 202 -9.88 7.97 9.11
CA TYR A 202 -8.51 8.48 9.27
C TYR A 202 -8.39 9.93 8.78
N MET A 203 -8.90 10.25 7.58
CA MET A 203 -8.87 11.61 7.04
C MET A 203 -9.67 12.59 7.91
N PHE A 204 -10.86 12.19 8.36
CA PHE A 204 -11.70 13.00 9.24
C PHE A 204 -10.96 13.32 10.55
N HIS A 205 -10.43 12.31 11.24
CA HIS A 205 -9.70 12.52 12.49
C HIS A 205 -8.44 13.34 12.29
N LEU A 206 -7.67 13.08 11.24
CA LEU A 206 -6.47 13.86 10.92
C LEU A 206 -6.78 15.35 10.77
N LEU A 207 -7.79 15.69 9.96
CA LEU A 207 -8.17 17.07 9.72
C LEU A 207 -8.79 17.72 10.97
N ASN A 208 -9.59 16.97 11.73
CA ASN A 208 -10.21 17.46 12.95
C ASN A 208 -9.18 17.74 14.05
N GLU A 209 -8.22 16.85 14.28
CA GLU A 209 -7.14 17.07 15.25
C GLU A 209 -6.21 18.20 14.79
N TYR A 210 -5.91 18.29 13.49
CA TYR A 210 -5.11 19.39 12.94
C TYR A 210 -5.81 20.75 13.12
N ALA A 211 -7.12 20.82 12.90
CA ALA A 211 -7.89 22.07 13.06
C ALA A 211 -7.82 22.63 14.49
N LYS A 212 -7.71 21.77 15.52
CA LYS A 212 -7.54 22.19 16.92
C LYS A 212 -6.20 22.92 17.18
N LEU A 213 -5.21 22.75 16.31
CA LEU A 213 -3.91 23.40 16.41
C LEU A 213 -3.91 24.83 15.85
N LEU A 214 -4.97 25.23 15.13
CA LEU A 214 -5.06 26.55 14.52
C LEU A 214 -5.11 27.62 15.60
N LYS A 215 -4.21 28.60 15.48
CA LYS A 215 -4.13 29.77 16.37
C LYS A 215 -4.87 30.99 15.82
N PHE A 216 -5.72 30.79 14.81
CA PHE A 216 -6.48 31.82 14.13
C PHE A 216 -7.84 31.27 13.70
N GLU A 217 -8.80 32.17 13.46
CA GLU A 217 -10.10 31.82 12.89
C GLU A 217 -9.99 31.80 11.36
N PRO A 218 -10.24 30.65 10.69
CA PRO A 218 -10.16 30.58 9.23
C PRO A 218 -11.22 31.46 8.54
N SER A 219 -10.80 32.18 7.51
CA SER A 219 -11.70 32.97 6.64
C SER A 219 -11.54 32.57 5.19
N ILE A 220 -12.62 32.57 4.41
CA ILE A 220 -12.60 32.23 2.98
C ILE A 220 -11.82 33.31 2.19
N PRO A 221 -10.73 32.96 1.49
CA PRO A 221 -10.00 33.92 0.66
C PRO A 221 -10.86 34.46 -0.49
N ARG A 222 -10.67 35.74 -0.88
CA ARG A 222 -11.46 36.40 -1.95
C ARG A 222 -11.42 35.68 -3.31
N ARG A 223 -10.38 34.91 -3.60
CA ARG A 223 -10.19 34.17 -4.85
C ARG A 223 -10.46 32.67 -4.70
N ALA A 224 -10.98 32.24 -3.55
CA ALA A 224 -11.37 30.84 -3.37
C ALA A 224 -12.53 30.51 -4.32
N ILE A 225 -12.44 29.37 -4.98
CA ILE A 225 -13.50 28.81 -5.80
C ILE A 225 -14.12 27.68 -4.99
N GLU A 226 -15.44 27.70 -4.85
CA GLU A 226 -16.16 26.59 -4.24
C GLU A 226 -16.10 25.38 -5.16
N ILE A 227 -15.69 24.24 -4.62
CA ILE A 227 -15.68 22.97 -5.33
C ILE A 227 -16.80 22.12 -4.75
N CYS A 228 -17.83 21.85 -5.56
CA CYS A 228 -18.90 20.92 -5.22
C CYS A 228 -18.58 19.55 -5.79
N SER A 229 -18.88 18.51 -5.04
CA SER A 229 -18.50 17.16 -5.42
C SER A 229 -19.24 16.65 -6.65
N GLU A 230 -20.47 17.07 -6.84
CA GLU A 230 -21.28 16.80 -8.03
C GLU A 230 -20.66 17.43 -9.29
N THR A 231 -19.87 18.50 -9.13
CA THR A 231 -19.23 19.22 -10.23
C THR A 231 -17.79 18.78 -10.48
N MET A 232 -17.15 18.08 -9.53
CA MET A 232 -15.75 17.67 -9.65
C MET A 232 -15.51 16.72 -10.82
N ALA A 233 -16.46 15.81 -11.11
CA ALA A 233 -16.36 14.86 -12.22
C ALA A 233 -16.90 15.42 -13.55
N CYS A 234 -17.49 16.62 -13.57
CA CYS A 234 -18.05 17.22 -14.79
C CYS A 234 -17.01 17.57 -15.88
N PRO A 235 -15.86 18.19 -15.56
CA PRO A 235 -14.91 18.65 -16.58
C PRO A 235 -14.02 17.53 -17.14
N VAL A 236 -14.00 16.36 -16.51
CA VAL A 236 -13.20 15.21 -16.95
C VAL A 236 -14.01 14.28 -17.86
N GLU A 237 -13.31 13.55 -18.73
CA GLU A 237 -13.90 12.61 -19.69
C GLU A 237 -13.26 11.22 -19.59
N GLY A 238 -13.80 10.26 -20.35
CA GLY A 238 -13.21 8.93 -20.50
C GLY A 238 -13.13 8.13 -19.19
N LEU A 239 -12.01 7.43 -19.02
CA LEU A 239 -11.80 6.50 -17.91
C LEU A 239 -11.67 7.23 -16.57
N GLU A 240 -11.05 8.40 -16.56
CA GLU A 240 -10.97 9.26 -15.38
C GLU A 240 -12.36 9.63 -14.87
N LYS A 241 -13.25 10.11 -15.75
CA LYS A 241 -14.64 10.37 -15.38
C LYS A 241 -15.33 9.13 -14.82
N LYS A 242 -15.15 7.98 -15.48
CA LYS A 242 -15.76 6.72 -15.04
C LYS A 242 -15.32 6.37 -13.61
N PHE A 243 -14.03 6.39 -13.32
CA PHE A 243 -13.48 6.05 -12.00
C PHE A 243 -13.86 7.07 -10.94
N MET A 244 -13.85 8.37 -11.28
CA MET A 244 -14.35 9.41 -10.37
C MET A 244 -15.82 9.16 -10.00
N LEU A 245 -16.69 8.90 -10.99
CA LEU A 245 -18.11 8.59 -10.78
C LEU A 245 -18.34 7.31 -9.97
N GLU A 246 -17.49 6.29 -10.15
CA GLU A 246 -17.53 5.02 -9.44
C GLU A 246 -17.15 5.19 -7.96
N SER A 247 -16.16 6.04 -7.65
CA SER A 247 -15.75 6.35 -6.28
C SER A 247 -16.69 7.31 -5.52
N LEU A 248 -17.79 7.74 -6.15
CA LEU A 248 -18.71 8.71 -5.54
C LEU A 248 -19.49 8.09 -4.37
N VAL A 249 -19.32 8.65 -3.18
CA VAL A 249 -20.16 8.36 -2.00
C VAL A 249 -21.59 8.90 -2.22
N LYS A 250 -22.54 8.01 -2.53
CA LYS A 250 -23.91 8.40 -2.97
C LYS A 250 -24.83 8.87 -1.84
N SER A 251 -24.54 8.50 -0.61
CA SER A 251 -25.37 8.82 0.55
C SER A 251 -24.49 9.12 1.78
N PRO A 252 -24.95 9.97 2.71
CA PRO A 252 -24.28 10.13 3.99
C PRO A 252 -24.16 8.78 4.71
N ALA A 253 -23.10 8.63 5.52
CA ALA A 253 -23.00 7.51 6.43
C ALA A 253 -24.20 7.50 7.40
N GLU A 254 -24.74 6.31 7.68
CA GLU A 254 -25.84 6.13 8.64
C GLU A 254 -25.40 6.37 10.08
N TYR A 255 -24.10 6.22 10.34
CA TYR A 255 -23.47 6.37 11.66
C TYR A 255 -22.43 7.48 11.62
N GLY A 256 -22.16 8.08 12.79
CA GLY A 256 -21.07 9.03 12.93
C GLY A 256 -19.69 8.39 12.75
N PRO A 257 -18.62 9.20 12.63
CA PRO A 257 -17.26 8.71 12.55
C PRO A 257 -16.90 7.88 13.78
N CYS A 258 -15.95 6.95 13.64
CA CYS A 258 -15.52 6.14 14.78
C CYS A 258 -14.96 7.00 15.92
N ALA A 259 -14.91 6.42 17.13
CA ALA A 259 -14.23 7.06 18.24
C ALA A 259 -12.72 6.85 18.09
N LEU A 260 -11.97 7.94 17.89
CA LEU A 260 -10.51 7.88 17.85
C LEU A 260 -9.99 7.35 19.21
N PRO A 261 -9.24 6.23 19.24
CA PRO A 261 -8.68 5.73 20.48
C PRO A 261 -7.67 6.74 21.06
N PRO A 262 -7.46 6.74 22.39
CA PRO A 262 -6.43 7.58 22.98
C PRO A 262 -5.06 7.24 22.40
N PRO A 263 -4.13 8.22 22.34
CA PRO A 263 -2.77 7.95 21.91
C PRO A 263 -2.12 6.91 22.82
N PHE A 264 -1.19 6.12 22.25
CA PHE A 264 -0.39 5.20 23.04
C PHE A 264 0.32 5.94 24.19
N ASP A 265 0.28 5.36 25.38
CA ASP A 265 1.19 5.80 26.44
C ASP A 265 2.65 5.55 26.02
N PRO A 266 3.62 6.37 26.49
CA PRO A 266 5.01 6.24 26.06
C PRO A 266 5.60 4.83 26.27
N PRO A 267 5.35 4.12 27.40
CA PRO A 267 5.75 2.72 27.56
C PRO A 267 5.20 1.77 26.51
N ALA A 268 3.89 1.82 26.22
CA ALA A 268 3.26 0.97 25.21
C ALA A 268 3.82 1.23 23.81
N LEU A 269 4.01 2.50 23.44
CA LEU A 269 4.64 2.87 22.17
C LEU A 269 6.08 2.35 22.08
N HIS A 270 6.88 2.53 23.13
CA HIS A 270 8.25 2.02 23.18
C HIS A 270 8.30 0.48 23.08
N ALA A 271 7.38 -0.22 23.75
CA ALA A 271 7.28 -1.67 23.66
C ALA A 271 6.94 -2.14 22.24
N PHE A 272 5.99 -1.47 21.59
CA PHE A 272 5.61 -1.73 20.19
C PHE A 272 6.79 -1.54 19.24
N LEU A 273 7.47 -0.39 19.31
CA LEU A 273 8.63 -0.09 18.46
C LEU A 273 9.78 -1.07 18.70
N ARG A 274 10.08 -1.40 19.97
CA ARG A 274 11.10 -2.38 20.34
C ARG A 274 10.78 -3.76 19.78
N ARG A 275 9.52 -4.20 19.84
CA ARG A 275 9.09 -5.48 19.27
C ARG A 275 9.37 -5.54 17.78
N LYS A 276 9.03 -4.48 17.03
CA LYS A 276 9.32 -4.40 15.58
C LYS A 276 10.83 -4.47 15.31
N ALA A 277 11.62 -3.67 16.02
CA ALA A 277 13.08 -3.67 15.87
C ALA A 277 13.71 -5.04 16.17
N ASN A 278 13.23 -5.71 17.23
CA ASN A 278 13.70 -7.04 17.60
C ASN A 278 13.35 -8.10 16.55
N SER A 279 12.15 -8.07 15.96
CA SER A 279 11.77 -8.99 14.87
C SER A 279 12.68 -8.82 13.66
N ILE A 280 13.00 -7.59 13.26
CA ILE A 280 13.93 -7.33 12.14
C ILE A 280 15.33 -7.87 12.48
N LYS A 281 15.85 -7.52 13.66
CA LYS A 281 17.16 -7.99 14.12
C LYS A 281 17.26 -9.53 14.17
N GLN A 282 16.17 -10.20 14.52
CA GLN A 282 16.13 -11.66 14.54
C GLN A 282 16.26 -12.25 13.13
N VAL A 283 15.60 -11.65 12.13
CA VAL A 283 15.74 -12.05 10.71
C VAL A 283 17.17 -11.81 10.23
N GLU A 284 17.78 -10.67 10.57
CA GLU A 284 19.17 -10.37 10.22
C GLU A 284 20.15 -11.41 10.80
N ILE A 285 19.96 -11.83 12.06
CA ILE A 285 20.78 -12.89 12.67
C ILE A 285 20.61 -14.23 11.94
N TRP A 286 19.38 -14.58 11.53
CA TRP A 286 19.14 -15.81 10.77
C TRP A 286 19.80 -15.75 9.39
N GLU A 287 19.73 -14.61 8.72
CA GLU A 287 20.37 -14.35 7.43
C GLU A 287 21.89 -14.48 7.53
N ASP A 288 22.52 -13.80 8.49
CA ASP A 288 23.96 -13.85 8.73
C ASP A 288 24.42 -15.30 9.01
N LYS A 289 23.65 -16.03 9.82
CA LYS A 289 23.92 -17.45 10.11
C LYS A 289 23.82 -18.31 8.84
N TYR A 290 22.78 -18.14 8.04
CA TYR A 290 22.58 -18.88 6.79
C TYR A 290 23.80 -18.71 5.86
N TRP A 291 24.28 -17.48 5.69
CA TRP A 291 25.43 -17.20 4.82
C TRP A 291 26.76 -17.65 5.43
N SER A 292 26.92 -17.60 6.75
CA SER A 292 28.15 -18.09 7.41
C SER A 292 28.36 -19.60 7.24
N THR A 293 27.28 -20.36 7.03
CA THR A 293 27.34 -21.82 6.82
C THR A 293 27.52 -22.23 5.37
N GLN A 294 27.43 -21.28 4.43
CA GLN A 294 27.55 -21.51 2.98
C GLN A 294 28.92 -21.09 2.43
N ASN A 295 29.72 -20.39 3.23
CA ASN A 295 31.10 -20.00 2.96
C ASN A 295 32.08 -20.97 3.62
#